data_AF-A0A3P7YBW8-F1
#
_entry.id   AF-A0A3P7YBW8-F1
#
_cell.length_a   1.000
_cell.length_b   1.000
_cell.length_c   1.000
_cell.angle_alpha   90.00
_cell.angle_beta   90.00
_cell.angle_gamma   90.00
#
_symmetry.space_group_name_H-M   'P 1'
#
loop_
_entity.id
_entity.type
_entity.pdbx_description
1 polymer ?
#
loop_
_entity_poly.entity_id
_entity_poly.type
_entity_poly.pdbx_seq_one_letter_code
_entity_poly.pdbx_strand_id
1 'polypeptide(L)'
;MYMLNRCLDDIEWFEKNFRKSFRSSPDELDNKHTINVKQNNDEPPDSTVAVDSLQKVKYALNIIEKIRKSVPYISKEIFVYLIRIVRKVHTVAKSKQITNYNPNIVVDVIEPLLNENTITSIFKLLSVKTKELWLDLGPAWNTPSSKWPNPLNIYMPIFYHPLKKRSRHRSNEVISRNPVVGIC
;
A
#
# COMPACT_ATOMS: atom_id res chain seq x y z
N MET A 1 -8.88 -8.04 -11.19
CA MET A 1 -8.18 -8.31 -9.91
C MET A 1 -6.67 -8.49 -10.03
N TYR A 2 -6.12 -9.01 -11.14
CA TYR A 2 -4.66 -9.26 -11.29
C TYR A 2 -3.77 -8.05 -10.92
N MET A 3 -4.03 -6.88 -11.52
CA MET A 3 -3.24 -5.67 -11.28
C MET A 3 -3.29 -5.20 -9.81
N LEU A 4 -4.45 -5.29 -9.17
CA LEU A 4 -4.58 -4.96 -7.74
C LEU A 4 -3.71 -5.89 -6.89
N ASN A 5 -3.78 -7.20 -7.13
CA ASN A 5 -2.98 -8.17 -6.38
C ASN A 5 -1.47 -7.94 -6.57
N ARG A 6 -1.01 -7.62 -7.79
CA ARG A 6 0.39 -7.27 -8.06
C ARG A 6 0.83 -6.02 -7.31
N CYS A 7 0.00 -4.97 -7.30
CA CYS A 7 0.29 -3.76 -6.52
C CYS A 7 0.39 -4.07 -5.04
N LEU A 8 -0.56 -4.84 -4.49
CA LEU A 8 -0.54 -5.22 -3.08
C LEU A 8 0.69 -6.04 -2.70
N ASP A 9 1.13 -6.97 -3.55
CA ASP A 9 2.33 -7.76 -3.29
C ASP A 9 3.61 -6.88 -3.23
N ASP A 10 3.78 -5.93 -4.16
CA ASP A 10 4.91 -4.97 -4.18
C ASP A 10 4.86 -4.01 -2.99
N ILE A 11 3.66 -3.49 -2.67
CA ILE A 11 3.44 -2.58 -1.54
C ILE A 11 3.74 -3.30 -0.22
N GLU A 12 3.34 -4.55 -0.07
CA GLU A 12 3.61 -5.35 1.13
C GLU A 12 5.12 -5.64 1.27
N TRP A 13 5.80 -5.91 0.16
CA TRP A 13 7.26 -6.04 0.17
C TRP A 13 7.92 -4.73 0.63
N PHE A 14 7.50 -3.59 0.09
CA PHE A 14 8.00 -2.28 0.51
C PHE A 14 7.74 -2.03 1.99
N GLU A 15 6.50 -2.23 2.47
CA GLU A 15 6.13 -2.04 3.87
C GLU A 15 6.97 -2.91 4.81
N LYS A 16 7.26 -4.15 4.42
CA LYS A 16 8.07 -5.07 5.22
C LYS A 16 9.49 -4.53 5.40
N ASN A 17 10.14 -4.08 4.32
CA ASN A 17 11.50 -3.54 4.38
C ASN A 17 11.53 -2.17 5.05
N PHE A 18 10.57 -1.31 4.72
CA PHE A 18 10.35 -0.03 5.41
C PHE A 18 10.16 -0.22 6.91
N ARG A 19 9.47 -1.26 7.38
CA ARG A 19 9.33 -1.51 8.83
C ARG A 19 10.62 -2.02 9.48
N LYS A 20 11.41 -2.82 8.78
CA LYS A 20 12.65 -3.40 9.32
C LYS A 20 13.68 -2.31 9.64
N SER A 21 13.78 -1.29 8.81
CA SER A 21 14.73 -0.19 9.01
C SER A 21 14.51 0.64 10.28
N PHE A 22 13.37 0.50 10.96
CA PHE A 22 13.09 1.15 12.24
C PHE A 22 13.22 0.23 13.45
N ARG A 23 13.49 -1.07 13.26
CA ARG A 23 13.57 -2.06 14.34
C ARG A 23 14.98 -2.29 14.86
N SER A 24 15.99 -1.70 14.23
CA SER A 24 17.38 -1.84 14.64
C SER A 24 17.68 -0.93 15.85
N SER A 25 17.20 -1.35 17.03
CA SER A 25 17.78 -1.01 18.33
C SER A 25 18.56 -2.25 18.82
N PRO A 26 19.64 -2.12 19.64
CA PRO A 26 20.72 -3.11 19.75
C PRO A 26 20.42 -4.45 20.45
N ASP A 27 19.18 -4.72 20.89
CA ASP A 27 18.93 -5.76 21.91
C ASP A 27 18.50 -7.15 21.36
N GLU A 28 18.50 -7.38 20.04
CA GLU A 28 18.17 -8.69 19.45
C GLU A 28 19.35 -9.31 18.67
N LEU A 29 20.56 -9.27 19.24
CA LEU A 29 21.73 -9.96 18.68
C LEU A 29 21.91 -11.41 19.14
N ASP A 30 21.10 -11.92 20.07
CA ASP A 30 21.19 -13.32 20.48
C ASP A 30 20.15 -14.19 19.76
N ASN A 31 20.68 -15.10 18.94
CA ASN A 31 20.03 -16.28 18.35
C ASN A 31 19.54 -16.19 16.89
N LYS A 32 20.49 -16.19 15.94
CA LYS A 32 20.62 -17.34 15.00
C LYS A 32 21.81 -17.20 14.05
N HIS A 33 22.76 -18.11 14.22
CA HIS A 33 23.66 -18.56 13.17
C HIS A 33 22.86 -19.26 12.07
N THR A 34 22.79 -18.66 10.88
CA THR A 34 22.91 -19.36 9.59
C THR A 34 23.43 -18.39 8.53
N ILE A 35 24.54 -18.77 7.92
CA ILE A 35 25.20 -18.08 6.81
C ILE A 35 24.27 -18.16 5.58
N ASN A 36 23.84 -17.02 5.05
CA ASN A 36 23.51 -16.80 3.63
C ASN A 36 23.22 -15.30 3.40
N VAL A 37 24.16 -14.63 2.70
CA VAL A 37 24.06 -13.29 2.08
C VAL A 37 23.17 -12.30 2.85
N LYS A 38 23.72 -11.71 3.92
CA LYS A 38 23.17 -10.47 4.50
C LYS A 38 23.38 -9.34 3.48
N GLN A 39 22.44 -9.16 2.55
CA GLN A 39 22.18 -7.82 2.05
C GLN A 39 21.81 -6.98 3.28
N ASN A 40 22.42 -5.81 3.41
CA ASN A 40 22.20 -4.83 4.46
C ASN A 40 20.71 -4.41 4.48
N ASN A 41 19.84 -5.22 5.08
CA ASN A 41 18.38 -5.08 5.07
C ASN A 41 17.85 -4.19 6.20
N ASP A 42 18.76 -3.51 6.91
CA ASP A 42 18.43 -2.58 7.98
C ASP A 42 18.37 -1.13 7.49
N GLU A 43 18.81 -0.88 6.25
CA GLU A 43 18.69 0.44 5.63
C GLU A 43 17.26 0.64 5.08
N PRO A 44 16.66 1.83 5.24
CA PRO A 44 15.37 2.13 4.65
C PRO A 44 15.39 1.94 3.12
N PRO A 45 14.27 1.53 2.50
CA PRO A 45 14.17 1.44 1.05
C PRO A 45 14.58 2.76 0.39
N ASP A 46 15.21 2.71 -0.78
CA ASP A 46 15.59 3.93 -1.50
C ASP A 46 14.38 4.84 -1.79
N SER A 47 14.64 6.15 -1.91
CA SER A 47 13.61 7.15 -2.24
C SER A 47 12.82 6.80 -3.50
N THR A 48 13.48 6.26 -4.53
CA THR A 48 12.85 5.85 -5.79
C THR A 48 11.87 4.70 -5.59
N VAL A 49 12.23 3.72 -4.75
CA VAL A 49 11.38 2.58 -4.38
C VAL A 49 10.19 3.04 -3.55
N ALA A 50 10.38 4.02 -2.66
CA ALA A 50 9.30 4.60 -1.88
C ALA A 50 8.30 5.36 -2.76
N VAL A 51 8.80 6.17 -3.69
CA VAL A 51 7.96 6.87 -4.68
C VAL A 51 7.18 5.86 -5.51
N ASP A 52 7.83 4.89 -6.15
CA ASP A 52 7.17 3.84 -6.95
C ASP A 52 6.10 3.08 -6.14
N SER A 53 6.36 2.79 -4.87
CA SER A 53 5.40 2.16 -3.97
C SER A 53 4.19 3.06 -3.70
N LEU A 54 4.39 4.36 -3.49
CA LEU A 54 3.31 5.33 -3.31
C LEU A 54 2.48 5.51 -4.59
N GLN A 55 3.11 5.48 -5.77
CA GLN A 55 2.39 5.49 -7.06
C GLN A 55 1.50 4.25 -7.20
N LYS A 56 2.02 3.07 -6.84
CA LYS A 56 1.24 1.82 -6.78
C LYS A 56 0.11 1.88 -5.76
N VAL A 57 0.30 2.57 -4.62
CA VAL A 57 -0.78 2.82 -3.66
C VAL A 57 -1.90 3.65 -4.29
N LYS A 58 -1.59 4.76 -4.97
CA LYS A 58 -2.61 5.59 -5.65
C LYS A 58 -3.36 4.79 -6.73
N TYR A 59 -2.62 4.00 -7.51
CA TYR A 59 -3.20 3.13 -8.52
C TYR A 59 -4.13 2.07 -7.91
N ALA A 60 -3.70 1.41 -6.83
CA ALA A 60 -4.49 0.42 -6.11
C ALA A 60 -5.75 1.03 -5.49
N LEU A 61 -5.69 2.24 -4.95
CA LEU A 61 -6.85 3.00 -4.44
C LEU A 61 -7.90 3.25 -5.53
N ASN A 62 -7.47 3.64 -6.74
CA ASN A 62 -8.37 3.81 -7.87
C ASN A 62 -9.03 2.48 -8.30
N ILE A 63 -8.25 1.39 -8.35
CA ILE A 63 -8.80 0.07 -8.72
C ILE A 63 -9.79 -0.42 -7.68
N ILE A 64 -9.46 -0.35 -6.38
CA ILE A 64 -10.33 -0.87 -5.33
C ILE A 64 -11.65 -0.09 -5.27
N GLU A 65 -11.64 1.22 -5.52
CA GLU A 65 -12.87 2.01 -5.63
C GLU A 65 -13.74 1.49 -6.79
N LYS A 66 -13.15 1.24 -7.96
CA LYS A 66 -13.87 0.77 -9.14
C LYS A 66 -14.58 -0.57 -8.92
N ILE A 67 -13.96 -1.49 -8.18
CA ILE A 67 -14.50 -2.83 -7.92
C ILE A 67 -15.18 -2.96 -6.55
N ARG A 68 -15.27 -1.87 -5.78
CA ARG A 68 -15.69 -1.86 -4.37
C ARG A 68 -17.01 -2.60 -4.12
N LYS A 69 -18.00 -2.38 -5.00
CA LYS A 69 -19.33 -3.00 -4.91
C LYS A 69 -19.29 -4.53 -5.05
N SER A 70 -18.31 -5.07 -5.78
CA SER A 70 -18.14 -6.52 -5.98
C SER A 70 -17.38 -7.20 -4.84
N VAL A 71 -16.66 -6.45 -4.01
CA VAL A 71 -15.86 -6.97 -2.88
C VAL A 71 -16.06 -6.12 -1.61
N PRO A 72 -17.30 -5.92 -1.14
CA PRO A 72 -17.61 -4.91 -0.12
C PRO A 72 -16.85 -5.13 1.20
N TYR A 73 -16.77 -6.37 1.68
CA TYR A 73 -16.08 -6.72 2.93
C TYR A 73 -14.56 -6.46 2.86
N ILE A 74 -13.92 -6.85 1.76
CA ILE A 74 -12.46 -6.74 1.59
C ILE A 74 -12.05 -5.30 1.22
N SER A 75 -12.91 -4.58 0.49
CA SER A 75 -12.57 -3.25 -0.03
C SER A 75 -12.19 -2.26 1.07
N LYS A 76 -12.95 -2.23 2.17
CA LYS A 76 -12.69 -1.34 3.30
C LYS A 76 -11.32 -1.63 3.93
N GLU A 77 -10.99 -2.91 4.14
CA GLU A 77 -9.71 -3.32 4.72
C GLU A 77 -8.54 -2.90 3.83
N ILE A 78 -8.66 -3.09 2.51
CA ILE A 78 -7.65 -2.65 1.54
C ILE A 78 -7.48 -1.13 1.57
N PHE A 79 -8.57 -0.36 1.60
CA PHE A 79 -8.47 1.10 1.73
C PHE A 79 -7.72 1.52 2.99
N VAL A 80 -8.10 0.95 4.14
CA VAL A 80 -7.45 1.27 5.44
C VAL A 80 -5.96 0.90 5.40
N TYR A 81 -5.63 -0.26 4.82
CA TYR A 81 -4.25 -0.69 4.63
C TYR A 81 -3.42 0.32 3.82
N LEU A 82 -3.92 0.71 2.65
CA LEU A 82 -3.25 1.65 1.74
C LEU A 82 -3.10 3.05 2.36
N ILE A 83 -4.16 3.57 2.99
CA ILE A 83 -4.13 4.86 3.71
C ILE A 83 -3.08 4.84 4.83
N ARG A 84 -2.98 3.74 5.57
CA ARG A 84 -2.02 3.58 6.67
C ARG A 84 -0.58 3.66 6.18
N ILE A 85 -0.28 3.07 5.01
CA ILE A 85 1.07 3.12 4.41
C ILE A 85 1.45 4.56 4.06
N VAL A 86 0.58 5.28 3.33
CA VAL A 86 0.83 6.68 2.93
C VAL A 86 1.11 7.54 4.15
N ARG A 87 0.27 7.43 5.19
CA ARG A 87 0.45 8.16 6.45
C ARG A 87 1.78 7.83 7.12
N LYS A 88 2.15 6.55 7.18
CA LYS A 88 3.39 6.13 7.84
C LYS A 88 4.62 6.70 7.12
N VAL A 89 4.66 6.63 5.79
CA VAL A 89 5.75 7.19 5.00
C VAL A 89 5.80 8.72 5.16
N HIS A 90 4.65 9.39 5.12
CA HIS A 90 4.58 10.85 5.30
C HIS A 90 5.09 11.29 6.67
N THR A 91 4.64 10.65 7.76
CA THR A 91 5.08 10.98 9.12
C THR A 91 6.58 10.78 9.30
N VAL A 92 7.14 9.66 8.80
CA VAL A 92 8.57 9.37 8.88
C VAL A 92 9.40 10.38 8.08
N ALA A 93 8.97 10.72 6.86
CA ALA A 93 9.68 11.69 6.04
C ALA A 93 9.68 13.07 6.70
N LYS A 94 8.55 13.52 7.25
CA LYS A 94 8.43 14.79 7.97
C LYS A 94 9.25 14.83 9.25
N SER A 95 9.36 13.72 9.98
CA SER A 95 10.20 13.63 11.18
C SER A 95 11.70 13.47 10.89
N LYS A 96 12.10 13.40 9.60
CA LYS A 96 13.48 13.24 9.14
C LYS A 96 14.18 12.02 9.76
N GLN A 97 13.42 10.97 10.08
CA GLN A 97 13.98 9.71 10.62
C GLN A 97 14.79 8.93 9.57
N ILE A 98 14.55 9.22 8.29
CA ILE A 98 15.27 8.64 7.16
C ILE A 98 16.02 9.76 6.44
N THR A 99 17.35 9.74 6.49
CA THR A 99 18.22 10.82 5.95
C THR A 99 18.07 11.00 4.44
N ASN A 100 17.85 9.92 3.68
CA ASN A 100 17.70 9.98 2.22
C ASN A 100 16.27 10.30 1.74
N TYR A 101 15.32 10.55 2.64
CA TYR A 101 13.96 10.93 2.25
C TYR A 101 13.78 12.45 2.33
N ASN A 102 13.44 13.05 1.19
CA ASN A 102 12.92 14.41 1.17
C ASN A 102 11.65 14.47 2.08
N PRO A 103 11.51 15.47 2.97
CA PRO A 103 10.28 15.68 3.76
C PRO A 103 8.99 15.77 2.94
N ASN A 104 9.07 16.06 1.65
CA ASN A 104 7.96 16.15 0.72
C ASN A 104 7.84 14.93 -0.21
N ILE A 105 8.59 13.84 0.02
CA ILE A 105 8.59 12.65 -0.84
C ILE A 105 7.19 12.10 -1.15
N VAL A 106 6.24 12.21 -0.22
CA VAL A 106 4.84 11.80 -0.45
C VAL A 106 4.07 12.85 -1.25
N VAL A 107 4.26 14.14 -0.92
CA VAL A 107 3.60 15.27 -1.60
C VAL A 107 3.98 15.31 -3.08
N ASP A 108 5.22 14.99 -3.38
CA ASP A 108 5.81 15.03 -4.73
C ASP A 108 5.32 13.87 -5.64
N VAL A 109 4.54 12.92 -5.11
CA VAL A 109 3.97 11.81 -5.89
C VAL A 109 2.72 12.25 -6.65
N ILE A 110 2.92 12.81 -7.84
CA ILE A 110 1.84 13.32 -8.71
C ILE A 110 1.08 12.18 -9.40
N GLU A 111 1.77 11.29 -10.11
CA GLU A 111 1.14 10.23 -10.91
C GLU A 111 1.02 8.90 -10.13
N PRO A 112 -0.05 8.10 -10.33
CA PRO A 112 -1.31 8.49 -10.95
C PRO A 112 -2.13 9.40 -10.03
N LEU A 113 -2.98 10.24 -10.59
CA LEU A 113 -3.95 11.00 -9.80
C LEU A 113 -5.11 10.12 -9.32
N LEU A 114 -5.72 10.50 -8.19
CA LEU A 114 -6.89 9.81 -7.66
C LEU A 114 -8.16 10.29 -8.39
N ASN A 115 -9.13 9.39 -8.54
CA ASN A 115 -10.44 9.75 -9.08
C ASN A 115 -11.32 10.41 -8.00
N GLU A 116 -12.31 11.20 -8.41
CA GLU A 116 -13.20 11.92 -7.49
C GLU A 116 -13.93 10.99 -6.50
N ASN A 117 -14.42 9.85 -6.97
CA ASN A 117 -15.04 8.83 -6.13
C ASN A 117 -14.03 8.22 -5.14
N THR A 118 -12.78 8.01 -5.58
CA THR A 118 -11.72 7.45 -4.74
C THR A 118 -11.36 8.41 -3.60
N ILE A 119 -11.20 9.71 -3.91
CA ILE A 119 -10.97 10.75 -2.91
C ILE A 119 -12.14 10.78 -1.92
N THR A 120 -13.37 10.81 -2.41
CA THR A 120 -14.58 10.78 -1.55
C THR A 120 -14.59 9.57 -0.62
N SER A 121 -14.24 8.38 -1.12
CA SER A 121 -14.18 7.15 -0.33
C SER A 121 -13.06 7.16 0.72
N ILE A 122 -11.90 7.75 0.42
CA ILE A 122 -10.83 7.97 1.39
C ILE A 122 -11.32 8.87 2.53
N PHE A 123 -11.89 10.03 2.21
CA PHE A 123 -12.38 10.99 3.22
C PHE A 123 -13.50 10.43 4.10
N LYS A 124 -14.29 9.46 3.61
CA LYS A 124 -15.28 8.75 4.43
C LYS A 124 -14.66 7.79 5.46
N LEU A 125 -13.42 7.34 5.24
CA LEU A 125 -12.71 6.40 6.11
C LEU A 125 -11.77 7.09 7.11
N LEU A 126 -11.50 8.38 6.92
CA LEU A 126 -10.64 9.17 7.79
C LEU A 126 -11.45 9.79 8.94
N SER A 127 -10.87 9.81 10.15
CA SER A 127 -11.33 10.63 11.27
C SER A 127 -10.93 12.09 11.06
N VAL A 128 -11.47 13.01 11.86
CA VAL A 128 -11.18 14.46 11.72
C VAL A 128 -9.67 14.74 11.72
N LYS A 129 -8.95 14.25 12.74
CA LYS A 129 -7.49 14.39 12.84
C LYS A 129 -6.73 13.79 11.66
N THR A 130 -7.21 12.68 11.09
CA THR A 130 -6.52 12.04 9.97
C THR A 130 -6.87 12.67 8.62
N LYS A 131 -7.98 13.42 8.51
CA LYS A 131 -8.30 14.26 7.35
C LYS A 131 -7.35 15.43 7.22
N GLU A 132 -7.06 16.14 8.31
CA GLU A 132 -6.09 17.25 8.33
C GLU A 132 -4.72 16.78 7.80
N LEU A 133 -4.21 15.69 8.38
CA LEU A 133 -2.95 15.06 7.93
C LEU A 133 -2.97 14.57 6.48
N TRP A 134 -4.15 14.28 5.91
CA TRP A 134 -4.29 13.88 4.51
C TRP A 134 -4.35 15.10 3.58
N LEU A 135 -4.98 16.18 4.02
CA LEU A 135 -4.98 17.46 3.30
C LEU A 135 -3.56 18.02 3.17
N ASP A 136 -2.71 17.84 4.19
CA ASP A 136 -1.30 18.21 4.18
C ASP A 136 -0.47 17.52 3.08
N LEU A 137 -0.98 16.42 2.49
CA LEU A 137 -0.33 15.76 1.35
C LEU A 137 -0.40 16.60 0.06
N GLY A 138 -1.19 17.67 0.04
CA GLY A 138 -1.23 18.63 -1.04
C GLY A 138 -2.05 18.21 -2.27
N PRO A 139 -2.00 19.01 -3.36
CA PRO A 139 -2.90 18.87 -4.50
C PRO A 139 -2.83 17.50 -5.20
N ALA A 140 -1.65 16.88 -5.26
CA ALA A 140 -1.45 15.59 -5.92
C ALA A 140 -2.30 14.44 -5.32
N TRP A 141 -2.74 14.57 -4.07
CA TRP A 141 -3.55 13.59 -3.35
C TRP A 141 -5.00 14.02 -3.15
N ASN A 142 -5.30 15.31 -3.36
CA ASN A 142 -6.59 15.92 -3.03
C ASN A 142 -7.33 16.51 -4.24
N THR A 143 -6.67 16.63 -5.38
CA THR A 143 -7.28 17.07 -6.64
C THR A 143 -7.62 15.85 -7.49
N PRO A 144 -8.89 15.68 -7.89
CA PRO A 144 -9.24 14.55 -8.75
C PRO A 144 -8.60 14.69 -10.12
N SER A 145 -8.32 13.55 -10.76
CA SER A 145 -7.75 13.47 -12.11
C SER A 145 -8.47 14.34 -13.15
N SER A 146 -9.80 14.46 -13.05
CA SER A 146 -10.65 15.28 -13.91
C SER A 146 -10.50 16.80 -13.73
N LYS A 147 -9.93 17.26 -12.61
CA LYS A 147 -9.74 18.69 -12.28
C LYS A 147 -8.26 19.09 -12.25
N TRP A 148 -7.36 18.21 -12.68
CA TRP A 148 -5.94 18.53 -12.73
C TRP A 148 -5.62 19.40 -13.95
N PRO A 149 -4.85 20.48 -13.78
CA PRO A 149 -4.70 21.51 -14.82
C PRO A 149 -3.93 21.03 -16.05
N ASN A 150 -2.99 20.10 -15.89
CA ASN A 150 -2.10 19.64 -16.96
C ASN A 150 -2.43 18.20 -17.35
N PRO A 151 -2.45 17.84 -18.64
CA PRO A 151 -2.59 16.44 -19.03
C PRO A 151 -1.39 15.64 -18.51
N LEU A 152 -1.67 14.48 -17.92
CA LEU A 152 -0.67 13.54 -17.44
C LEU A 152 -0.66 12.27 -18.30
N ASN A 153 0.46 11.57 -18.30
CA ASN A 153 0.55 10.30 -19.02
C ASN A 153 -0.26 9.21 -18.31
N ILE A 154 -0.66 8.19 -19.07
CA ILE A 154 -1.30 7.01 -18.49
C ILE A 154 -0.25 6.27 -17.66
N TYR A 155 -0.42 6.30 -16.34
CA TYR A 155 0.42 5.53 -15.44
C TYR A 155 0.17 4.03 -15.60
N MET A 156 1.24 3.27 -15.81
CA MET A 156 1.24 1.81 -15.84
C MET A 156 2.27 1.30 -14.83
N PRO A 157 1.87 0.56 -13.77
CA PRO A 157 2.81 0.10 -12.76
C PRO A 157 3.77 -0.96 -13.33
N ILE A 158 5.06 -0.80 -13.03
CA ILE A 158 6.10 -1.79 -13.33
C ILE A 158 6.33 -2.63 -12.07
N PHE A 159 6.26 -3.95 -12.18
CA PHE A 159 6.37 -4.84 -11.02
C PHE A 159 7.70 -5.58 -11.01
N TYR A 160 8.48 -5.38 -9.95
CA TYR A 160 9.83 -5.93 -9.82
C TYR A 160 9.88 -7.23 -9.02
N HIS A 161 8.87 -7.52 -8.18
CA HIS A 161 8.86 -8.71 -7.33
C HIS A 161 8.08 -9.86 -7.98
N PRO A 162 8.48 -11.12 -7.76
CA PRO A 162 7.72 -12.27 -8.25
C PRO A 162 6.35 -12.34 -7.54
N LEU A 163 5.36 -12.85 -8.27
CA LEU A 163 4.04 -13.12 -7.70
C LEU A 163 4.15 -14.04 -6.49
N LYS A 164 3.49 -13.68 -5.38
CA LYS A 164 3.34 -14.63 -4.28
C LYS A 164 2.48 -15.80 -4.76
N LYS A 165 3.01 -17.02 -4.69
CA LYS A 165 2.22 -18.25 -4.88
C LYS A 165 1.20 -18.32 -3.75
N ARG A 166 0.01 -17.77 -3.98
CA ARG A 166 -1.13 -17.93 -3.07
C ARG A 166 -1.58 -19.37 -3.20
N SER A 167 -1.29 -20.20 -2.19
CA SER A 167 -1.78 -21.57 -2.13
C SER A 167 -3.30 -21.57 -2.24
N ARG A 168 -3.84 -22.35 -3.18
CA ARG A 168 -5.28 -22.54 -3.39
C ARG A 168 -5.96 -23.35 -2.26
N HIS A 169 -5.26 -23.67 -1.17
CA HIS A 169 -5.74 -24.66 -0.19
C HIS A 169 -6.99 -24.27 0.62
N ARG A 170 -7.45 -23.01 0.61
CA ARG A 170 -8.62 -22.64 1.43
C ARG A 170 -9.99 -22.80 0.76
N SER A 171 -10.04 -23.15 -0.53
CA SER A 171 -11.33 -23.34 -1.22
C SER A 171 -11.92 -24.75 -1.06
N ASN A 172 -11.14 -25.74 -0.65
CA ASN A 172 -11.60 -27.13 -0.57
C ASN A 172 -12.11 -27.54 0.83
N GLU A 173 -11.76 -26.82 1.90
CA GLU A 173 -12.22 -27.17 3.26
C GLU A 173 -13.64 -26.68 3.58
N VAL A 174 -14.19 -25.76 2.78
CA VAL A 174 -15.58 -25.27 2.98
C VAL A 174 -16.59 -26.17 2.29
N ILE A 175 -16.18 -26.93 1.26
CA ILE A 175 -17.06 -27.83 0.51
C ILE A 175 -17.26 -29.17 1.26
N SER A 176 -16.33 -29.59 2.12
CA SER A 176 -16.45 -30.87 2.84
C SER A 176 -17.30 -30.81 4.12
N ARG A 177 -17.88 -29.66 4.48
CA ARG A 177 -18.65 -29.49 5.74
C ARG A 177 -20.16 -29.51 5.59
N ASN A 178 -20.71 -29.63 4.38
CA ASN A 178 -22.13 -29.87 4.18
C ASN A 178 -22.37 -31.22 3.50
N PRO A 179 -22.41 -32.35 4.25
CA PRO A 179 -23.24 -33.44 3.82
C PRO A 179 -24.69 -32.98 3.95
N VAL A 180 -25.36 -32.81 2.82
CA VAL A 180 -26.82 -32.78 2.75
C VAL A 180 -27.29 -34.12 3.29
N VAL A 181 -27.72 -34.15 4.55
CA VAL A 181 -28.50 -35.28 5.07
C VAL A 181 -29.89 -35.10 4.50
N GLY A 182 -30.13 -35.81 3.40
CA GLY A 182 -31.44 -35.99 2.82
C GLY A 182 -32.36 -36.75 3.75
N ILE A 183 -33.62 -36.34 3.68
CA ILE A 183 -34.81 -36.88 4.33
C ILE A 183 -35.03 -38.34 3.92
N CYS A 184 -35.32 -39.20 4.90
CA CYS A 184 -36.29 -40.30 4.83
C CYS A 184 -36.95 -40.41 6.21
#